data_AF-V2X014-F1
#
_entry.id   AF-V2X014-F1
#
_cell.length_a   1.000
_cell.length_b   1.000
_cell.length_c   1.000
_cell.angle_alpha   90.00
_cell.angle_beta   90.00
_cell.angle_gamma   90.00
#
_symmetry.space_group_name_H-M   'P 1'
#
loop_
_entity.id
_entity.type
_entity.pdbx_description
1 polymer ?
#
loop_
_entity_poly.entity_id
_entity_poly.type
_entity_poly.pdbx_seq_one_letter_code
_entity_poly.pdbx_strand_id
1 'polypeptide(L)'
;MLFRQGKVFTHKRMQINYTGYNMHKLQDSVNIRLHPDIMILVDESCAEKQGHPYLYGRVIGIFHVHVCNATRFSHGPGEKHMEVL
;
A
#
# COMPACT_ATOMS: atom_id res chain seq x y z
N MET A 1 4.91 -13.65 11.68
CA MET A 1 3.84 -13.11 10.82
C MET A 1 3.10 -14.30 10.22
N LEU A 2 1.81 -14.50 10.52
CA LEU A 2 1.02 -15.65 10.03
C LEU A 2 -0.06 -15.16 9.07
N PHE A 3 -0.31 -15.87 7.96
CA PHE A 3 -1.43 -15.58 7.07
C PHE A 3 -2.73 -16.06 7.70
N ARG A 4 -3.67 -15.15 7.93
CA ARG A 4 -4.99 -15.47 8.46
C ARG A 4 -5.73 -16.35 7.45
N GLN A 5 -6.01 -17.60 7.84
CA GLN A 5 -6.69 -18.61 7.03
C GLN A 5 -5.97 -19.03 5.72
N GLY A 6 -4.72 -18.61 5.50
CA GLY A 6 -3.96 -18.96 4.30
C GLY A 6 -4.57 -18.50 2.97
N LYS A 7 -5.43 -17.46 2.98
CA LYS A 7 -6.13 -16.97 1.79
C LYS A 7 -5.44 -15.77 1.18
N VAL A 8 -5.31 -15.80 -0.15
CA VAL A 8 -4.90 -14.66 -0.98
C VAL A 8 -6.08 -14.27 -1.85
N PHE A 9 -6.38 -12.97 -1.88
CA PHE A 9 -7.50 -12.43 -2.66
C PHE A 9 -6.95 -11.56 -3.78
N THR A 10 -7.61 -11.59 -4.93
CA THR A 10 -7.20 -10.81 -6.11
C THR A 10 -8.22 -9.73 -6.41
N HIS A 11 -7.76 -8.53 -6.75
CA HIS A 11 -8.60 -7.40 -7.12
C HIS A 11 -8.28 -6.83 -8.49
N LYS A 12 -9.32 -6.31 -9.14
CA LYS A 12 -9.20 -5.60 -10.43
C LYS A 12 -8.91 -4.10 -10.27
N ARG A 13 -9.28 -3.53 -9.12
CA ARG A 13 -9.13 -2.12 -8.79
C ARG A 13 -8.74 -1.98 -7.32
N MET A 14 -7.80 -1.09 -7.04
CA MET A 14 -7.43 -0.66 -5.70
C MET A 14 -7.62 0.84 -5.56
N GLN A 15 -7.99 1.27 -4.36
CA GLN A 15 -8.09 2.68 -4.02
C GLN A 15 -7.18 2.96 -2.82
N ILE A 16 -6.28 3.93 -2.98
CA ILE A 16 -5.33 4.35 -1.96
C ILE A 16 -5.80 5.72 -1.47
N ASN A 17 -6.18 5.79 -0.20
CA ASN A 17 -6.50 7.07 0.42
C ASN A 17 -5.24 7.63 1.06
N TYR A 18 -4.99 8.91 0.86
CA TYR A 18 -3.88 9.63 1.47
C TYR A 18 -4.32 11.02 1.86
N THR A 19 -3.66 11.59 2.84
CA THR A 19 -3.92 12.97 3.25
C THR A 19 -3.00 13.87 2.44
N GLY A 20 -3.58 14.77 1.65
CA GLY A 20 -2.82 15.80 0.97
C GLY A 20 -2.26 16.82 1.96
N TYR A 21 -1.29 17.61 1.51
CA TYR A 21 -0.65 18.66 2.31
C TYR A 21 -1.65 19.65 2.95
N ASN A 22 -2.80 19.88 2.31
CA ASN A 22 -3.86 20.75 2.81
C ASN A 22 -4.77 20.08 3.86
N MET A 23 -4.39 18.93 4.43
CA MET A 23 -5.21 18.10 5.33
C MET A 23 -6.50 17.56 4.69
N HIS A 24 -6.67 17.68 3.37
CA HIS A 24 -7.78 17.06 2.67
C HIS A 24 -7.46 15.59 2.40
N LYS A 25 -8.49 14.75 2.54
CA LYS A 25 -8.42 13.35 2.13
C LYS A 25 -8.50 13.27 0.62
N LEU A 26 -7.41 12.83 0.00
CA LEU A 26 -7.34 12.50 -1.42
C LEU A 26 -7.37 10.99 -1.61
N GLN A 27 -7.64 10.58 -2.84
CA GLN A 27 -7.76 9.18 -3.20
C GLN A 27 -7.24 8.94 -4.61
N ASP A 28 -6.31 8.00 -4.74
CA ASP A 28 -5.83 7.52 -6.02
C ASP A 28 -6.46 6.17 -6.32
N SER A 29 -6.92 5.98 -7.56
CA SER A 29 -7.47 4.71 -8.02
C SER A 29 -6.53 4.04 -9.00
N VAL A 30 -6.09 2.84 -8.67
CA VAL A 30 -5.30 1.98 -9.56
C VAL A 30 -6.25 0.99 -10.23
N ASN A 31 -6.40 1.09 -11.55
CA ASN A 31 -7.24 0.20 -12.35
C ASN A 31 -6.40 -0.54 -13.38
N ILE A 32 -6.24 -1.85 -13.19
CA ILE A 32 -5.41 -2.72 -14.04
C ILE A 32 -5.85 -2.68 -15.51
N ARG A 33 -7.15 -2.48 -15.78
CA ARG A 33 -7.69 -2.57 -17.14
C ARG A 33 -7.53 -1.28 -17.95
N LEU A 34 -7.59 -0.14 -17.27
CA LEU A 34 -7.72 1.15 -17.94
C LEU A 34 -6.44 1.97 -17.83
N HIS A 35 -5.85 2.01 -16.62
CA HIS A 35 -4.65 2.79 -16.31
C HIS A 35 -3.77 1.99 -15.33
N PRO A 36 -3.08 0.93 -15.81
CA PRO A 36 -2.24 0.10 -14.95
C PRO A 36 -0.88 0.73 -14.66
N ASP A 37 -0.50 1.80 -15.37
CA ASP A 37 0.79 2.45 -15.22
C ASP A 37 0.80 3.31 -13.94
N ILE A 38 1.84 3.14 -13.12
CA ILE A 38 2.03 3.82 -11.84
C ILE A 38 3.41 4.47 -11.78
N MET A 39 3.51 5.50 -10.96
CA MET A 39 4.75 6.19 -10.65
C MET A 39 5.00 6.09 -9.14
N ILE A 40 6.21 5.70 -8.75
CA ILE A 40 6.60 5.49 -7.35
C ILE A 40 7.74 6.45 -7.04
N LEU A 41 7.61 7.20 -5.95
CA LEU A 41 8.70 8.01 -5.44
C LEU A 41 9.78 7.08 -4.87
N VAL A 42 11.01 7.26 -5.34
CA VAL A 42 12.15 6.45 -4.93
C VAL A 42 12.87 7.12 -3.77
N ASP A 43 13.48 6.31 -2.91
CA ASP A 43 14.40 6.81 -1.90
C ASP A 43 15.57 7.59 -2.53
N GLU A 44 16.08 8.59 -1.81
CA GLU A 44 17.10 9.53 -2.29
C GLU A 44 18.36 8.80 -2.79
N SER A 45 18.75 7.72 -2.10
CA SER A 45 19.91 6.89 -2.43
C SER A 45 19.83 6.18 -3.80
N CYS A 46 18.62 5.94 -4.29
CA CYS A 46 18.38 5.36 -5.61
C CYS A 46 18.11 6.45 -6.66
N ALA A 47 17.53 7.58 -6.27
CA ALA A 47 17.31 8.73 -7.16
C ALA A 47 18.63 9.28 -7.73
N GLU A 48 19.68 9.37 -6.89
CA GLU A 48 21.02 9.79 -7.34
C GLU A 48 21.62 8.87 -8.42
N LYS A 49 21.32 7.56 -8.35
CA LYS A 49 21.82 6.57 -9.31
C LYS A 49 21.02 6.55 -10.61
N GLN A 50 19.73 6.84 -10.54
CA GLN A 50 18.82 6.80 -11.70
C GLN A 50 18.74 8.15 -12.41
N GLY A 51 19.15 9.25 -11.78
CA GLY A 51 19.10 10.61 -12.34
C GLY A 51 17.68 11.21 -12.37
N HIS A 52 16.69 10.52 -11.82
CA HIS A 52 15.31 10.98 -11.66
C HIS A 52 14.70 10.36 -10.39
N PRO A 53 13.85 11.09 -9.65
CA PRO A 53 13.35 10.65 -8.35
C PRO A 53 12.17 9.66 -8.43
N TYR A 54 11.77 9.23 -9.63
CA TYR A 54 10.57 8.43 -9.84
C TYR A 54 10.85 7.13 -10.58
N LEU A 55 10.24 6.05 -10.11
CA LEU A 55 10.16 4.79 -10.85
C LEU A 55 8.82 4.67 -11.56
N TYR A 56 8.86 4.19 -12.78
CA TYR A 56 7.67 3.90 -13.58
C TYR A 56 7.48 2.38 -13.67
N GLY A 57 6.26 1.92 -13.44
CA GLY A 57 5.94 0.50 -13.49
C GLY A 57 4.51 0.26 -13.95
N ARG A 58 4.23 -0.96 -14.42
CA ARG A 58 2.89 -1.39 -14.82
C ARG A 58 2.36 -2.44 -13.86
N VAL A 59 1.18 -2.18 -13.29
CA VAL A 59 0.50 -3.11 -12.38
C VAL A 59 -0.12 -4.26 -13.18
N ILE A 60 0.33 -5.48 -12.91
CA ILE A 60 -0.15 -6.70 -13.58
C ILE A 60 -1.28 -7.37 -12.78
N GLY A 61 -1.24 -7.25 -11.45
CA GLY A 61 -2.18 -7.87 -10.53
C GLY A 61 -2.15 -7.18 -9.18
N ILE A 62 -3.30 -7.13 -8.49
CA ILE A 62 -3.40 -6.63 -7.12
C ILE A 62 -3.83 -7.79 -6.24
N PHE A 63 -3.01 -8.11 -5.24
CA PHE A 63 -3.26 -9.19 -4.29
C PHE A 63 -3.32 -8.63 -2.88
N HIS A 64 -4.33 -9.02 -2.10
CA HIS A 64 -4.39 -8.72 -0.68
C HIS A 64 -4.38 -10.00 0.15
N VAL A 65 -3.69 -9.93 1.29
CA VAL A 65 -3.58 -11.02 2.26
C VAL A 65 -3.90 -10.46 3.64
N HIS A 66 -4.71 -11.18 4.40
CA HIS A 66 -4.91 -10.87 5.80
C HIS A 66 -3.77 -11.45 6.62
N VAL A 67 -3.05 -10.60 7.33
CA VAL A 67 -1.91 -10.99 8.14
C VAL A 67 -2.25 -10.82 9.61
N CYS A 68 -1.97 -11.86 10.40
CA CYS A 68 -1.98 -11.78 11.86
C CYS A 68 -0.54 -11.66 12.37
N ASN A 69 -0.29 -10.64 13.21
CA ASN A 69 0.97 -10.60 13.96
C ASN A 69 0.94 -11.71 15.03
N ALA A 70 2.01 -12.50 15.09
CA ALA A 70 2.14 -13.61 16.03
C ALA A 70 2.68 -13.15 17.39
N THR A 71 2.45 -11.89 17.77
CA THR A 71 2.55 -11.44 19.16
C THR A 71 1.40 -12.10 19.92
N ARG A 72 1.65 -13.32 20.36
CA ARG A 72 0.75 -14.23 21.08
C ARG A 72 -0.05 -13.47 22.16
N PHE A 73 -1.38 -13.51 22.09
CA PHE A 73 -2.30 -13.36 23.22
C PHE A 73 -2.05 -12.23 24.26
N SER A 74 -1.57 -11.05 23.87
CA SER A 74 -1.20 -10.00 24.84
C SER A 74 -1.82 -8.62 24.59
N HIS A 75 -3.13 -8.56 24.32
CA HIS A 75 -4.06 -7.53 24.83
C HIS A 75 -5.44 -7.76 24.20
N GLY A 76 -6.51 -7.57 24.98
CA GLY A 76 -7.90 -7.66 24.51
C GLY A 76 -8.24 -6.66 23.40
N PRO A 77 -9.53 -6.53 23.03
CA PRO A 77 -9.98 -5.63 21.98
C PRO A 77 -9.88 -4.18 22.48
N GLY A 78 -8.67 -3.65 22.50
CA GLY A 78 -8.40 -2.22 22.59
C GLY A 78 -8.11 -1.75 21.18
N GLU A 79 -9.04 -0.99 20.62
CA GLU A 79 -8.85 -0.22 19.40
C GLU A 79 -7.54 0.57 19.53
N LYS A 80 -6.54 0.23 18.71
CA LYS A 80 -5.33 1.01 18.59
C LYS A 80 -5.43 1.82 17.31
N HIS A 81 -5.86 3.07 17.48
CA HIS A 81 -5.73 4.13 16.50
C HIS A 81 -4.23 4.29 16.20
N MET A 82 -3.82 3.99 14.96
CA MET A 82 -2.47 4.22 14.48
C MET A 82 -2.48 5.49 13.65
N GLU A 83 -1.95 6.57 14.23
CA GLU A 83 -1.50 7.74 13.51
C GLU A 83 -0.08 7.44 13.01
N VAL A 84 0.13 7.52 11.70
CA VAL A 84 1.44 7.35 11.07
C VAL A 84 1.88 8.72 10.59
N LEU A 85 3.04 9.14 11.10
CA LEU A 85 3.78 10.35 10.72
C LEU A 85 4.34 10.20 9.29
#